data_AF-E1ICM0-F1
#
_entry.id   AF-E1ICM0-F1
#
_cell.length_a   1.000
_cell.length_b   1.000
_cell.length_c   1.000
_cell.angle_alpha   90.00
_cell.angle_beta   90.00
_cell.angle_gamma   90.00
#
_symmetry.space_group_name_H-M   'P 1'
#
loop_
_entity.id
_entity.type
_entity.pdbx_description
1 polymer ?
#
loop_
_entity_poly.entity_id
_entity_poly.type
_entity_poly.pdbx_seq_one_letter_code
_entity_poly.pdbx_strand_id
1 'polypeptide(L)'
;MVQEQRISSRDQIYLTSTSFEVYMATGLVFLFGFTASFFFSIRVDFEWLIWPGSFVSVVLAYITLKVLERREYVRKLAEIRANPLPDEEIDRSDD
;
A
#
# COMPACT_ATOMS: atom_id res chain seq x y z
N MET A 1 -6.85 -7.18 30.09
CA MET A 1 -8.01 -7.84 29.47
C MET A 1 -8.13 -7.24 28.08
N VAL A 2 -7.59 -7.93 27.07
CA VAL A 2 -7.59 -7.43 25.70
C VAL A 2 -8.99 -7.67 25.17
N GLN A 3 -9.72 -6.58 24.95
CA GLN A 3 -11.04 -6.62 24.34
C GLN A 3 -10.85 -7.18 22.93
N GLU A 4 -11.17 -8.45 22.78
CA GLU A 4 -11.18 -9.18 21.52
C GLU A 4 -12.37 -8.63 20.73
N GLN A 5 -12.24 -7.39 20.23
CA GLN A 5 -13.11 -6.85 19.20
C GLN A 5 -13.03 -7.86 18.06
N ARG A 6 -14.10 -8.63 17.88
CA ARG A 6 -14.25 -9.51 16.72
C ARG A 6 -14.21 -8.60 15.50
N ILE A 7 -13.03 -8.46 14.91
CA ILE A 7 -12.85 -7.74 13.66
C ILE A 7 -13.70 -8.49 12.63
N SER A 8 -14.84 -7.89 12.29
CA SER A 8 -15.79 -8.44 11.32
C SER A 8 -15.03 -8.79 10.03
N SER A 9 -15.42 -9.87 9.34
CA SER A 9 -14.78 -10.29 8.09
C SER A 9 -14.73 -9.16 7.05
N ARG A 10 -15.68 -8.20 7.13
CA ARG A 10 -15.72 -7.00 6.29
C ARG A 10 -14.59 -6.00 6.62
N ASP A 11 -14.27 -5.83 7.89
CA ASP A 11 -13.17 -4.97 8.34
C ASP A 11 -11.81 -5.58 7.99
N GLN A 12 -11.70 -6.92 8.00
CA GLN A 12 -10.49 -7.60 7.50
C GLN A 12 -10.27 -7.38 6.00
N ILE A 13 -11.35 -7.40 5.21
CA ILE A 13 -11.29 -7.10 3.76
C ILE A 13 -10.90 -5.63 3.54
N TYR A 14 -11.45 -4.70 4.33
CA TYR A 14 -11.11 -3.29 4.23
C TYR A 14 -9.66 -2.98 4.64
N LEU A 15 -9.16 -3.65 5.69
CA LEU A 15 -7.77 -3.59 6.14
C LEU A 15 -6.78 -4.18 5.13
N THR A 16 -7.19 -5.22 4.40
CA THR A 16 -6.35 -5.92 3.41
C THR A 16 -6.41 -5.28 2.03
N SER A 17 -7.45 -4.50 1.75
CA SER A 17 -7.58 -3.70 0.54
C SER A 17 -6.53 -2.58 0.54
N THR A 18 -5.43 -2.77 -0.20
CA THR A 18 -4.50 -1.67 -0.51
C THR A 18 -5.22 -0.65 -1.38
N SER A 19 -5.18 0.64 -1.01
CA SER A 19 -5.90 1.67 -1.77
C SER A 19 -5.25 1.91 -3.14
N PHE A 20 -6.07 2.30 -4.11
CA PHE A 20 -5.61 2.70 -5.45
C PHE A 20 -4.52 3.80 -5.41
N GLU A 21 -4.59 4.70 -4.43
CA GLU A 21 -3.60 5.76 -4.21
C GLU A 21 -2.18 5.22 -3.97
N VAL A 22 -2.05 4.10 -3.25
CA VAL A 22 -0.76 3.46 -2.98
C VAL A 22 -0.13 2.89 -4.24
N TYR A 23 -0.94 2.28 -5.11
CA TYR A 23 -0.49 1.80 -6.40
C TYR A 23 -0.07 2.96 -7.32
N MET A 24 -0.85 4.04 -7.36
CA MET A 24 -0.52 5.23 -8.14
C MET A 24 0.77 5.90 -7.67
N ALA A 25 0.95 6.07 -6.35
CA ALA A 25 2.15 6.64 -5.78
C ALA A 25 3.39 5.75 -6.04
N THR A 26 3.24 4.44 -5.89
CA THR A 26 4.31 3.47 -6.19
C THR A 26 4.68 3.51 -7.67
N GLY A 27 3.69 3.55 -8.56
CA GLY A 27 3.89 3.65 -10.01
C GLY A 27 4.61 4.94 -10.40
N LEU A 28 4.28 6.07 -9.76
CA LEU A 28 5.00 7.34 -9.97
C LEU A 28 6.46 7.24 -9.54
N VAL A 29 6.74 6.66 -8.36
CA VAL A 29 8.13 6.48 -7.89
C VAL A 29 8.93 5.60 -8.85
N PHE A 30 8.32 4.51 -9.33
CA PHE A 30 8.94 3.67 -10.36
C PHE A 30 9.23 4.48 -11.64
N LEU A 31 8.25 5.22 -12.15
CA LEU A 31 8.37 6.01 -13.36
C LEU A 31 9.50 7.03 -13.25
N PHE A 32 9.58 7.77 -12.13
CA PHE A 32 10.64 8.74 -11.88
C PHE A 32 12.02 8.08 -11.79
N GLY A 33 12.14 6.99 -11.02
CA GLY A 33 13.41 6.26 -10.89
C GLY A 33 13.90 5.70 -12.22
N PHE A 34 12.98 5.11 -12.99
CA PHE A 34 13.29 4.53 -14.29
C PHE A 34 13.68 5.61 -15.29
N THR A 35 12.93 6.70 -15.36
CA THR A 35 13.20 7.83 -16.26
C THR A 35 14.56 8.47 -15.96
N ALA A 36 14.86 8.70 -14.67
CA ALA A 36 16.16 9.24 -14.26
C ALA A 36 17.32 8.30 -14.63
N SER A 37 17.15 7.00 -14.39
CA SER A 37 18.13 5.98 -14.75
C SER A 37 18.34 5.88 -16.26
N PHE A 38 17.26 5.94 -17.04
CA PHE A 38 17.29 5.91 -18.50
C PHE A 38 17.99 7.14 -19.07
N PHE A 39 17.66 8.34 -18.57
CA PHE A 39 18.32 9.57 -18.96
C PHE A 39 19.82 9.56 -18.64
N PHE A 40 20.19 9.02 -17.48
CA PHE A 40 21.59 8.85 -17.09
C PHE A 40 22.31 7.84 -17.99
N SER A 41 21.66 6.74 -18.36
CA SER A 41 22.24 5.75 -19.28
C SER A 41 22.53 6.36 -20.66
N ILE A 42 21.59 7.16 -21.22
CA ILE A 42 21.82 7.90 -22.47
C ILE A 42 23.00 8.85 -22.32
N ARG A 43 23.07 9.58 -21.19
CA ARG A 43 24.12 10.59 -20.98
C ARG A 43 25.53 10.00 -20.87
N VAL A 44 25.66 8.73 -20.47
CA VAL A 44 26.95 8.05 -20.34
C VAL A 44 27.26 7.17 -21.56
N ASP A 45 26.37 7.16 -22.57
CA ASP A 45 26.45 6.31 -23.77
C ASP A 45 26.68 4.83 -23.43
N PHE A 46 26.16 4.41 -22.28
CA PHE A 46 26.37 3.07 -21.74
C PHE A 46 25.02 2.38 -21.57
N GLU A 47 24.61 1.68 -22.62
CA GLU A 47 23.33 0.97 -22.71
C GLU A 47 23.17 -0.09 -21.61
N TRP A 48 24.28 -0.67 -21.15
CA TRP A 48 24.27 -1.69 -20.11
C TRP A 48 23.87 -1.13 -18.73
N LEU A 49 23.91 0.20 -18.54
CA LEU A 49 23.47 0.84 -17.30
C LEU A 49 21.93 0.83 -17.11
N ILE A 50 21.16 0.55 -18.17
CA ILE A 50 19.70 0.39 -18.07
C ILE A 50 19.33 -0.74 -17.13
N TRP A 51 20.09 -1.84 -17.10
CA TRP A 51 19.83 -2.99 -16.23
C TRP A 51 19.92 -2.65 -14.74
N PRO A 52 21.05 -2.14 -14.21
CA PRO A 52 21.13 -1.74 -12.81
C PRO A 52 20.18 -0.58 -12.49
N GLY A 53 19.97 0.37 -13.42
CA GLY A 53 19.02 1.46 -13.24
C GLY A 53 17.57 0.99 -13.11
N SER A 54 17.15 0.05 -13.94
CA SER A 54 15.84 -0.58 -13.87
C SER A 54 15.66 -1.35 -12.56
N PHE A 55 16.68 -2.11 -12.16
CA PHE A 55 16.67 -2.85 -10.89
C PHE A 55 16.51 -1.92 -9.69
N VAL A 56 17.28 -0.83 -9.63
CA VAL A 56 17.18 0.18 -8.57
C VAL A 56 15.76 0.78 -8.53
N SER A 57 15.17 1.06 -9.69
CA SER A 57 13.82 1.63 -9.79
C SER A 57 12.75 0.68 -9.25
N VAL A 58 12.85 -0.62 -9.56
CA VAL A 58 11.95 -1.65 -9.03
C VAL A 58 12.11 -1.78 -7.52
N VAL A 59 13.35 -1.80 -7.01
CA VAL A 59 13.62 -1.88 -5.57
C VAL A 59 13.05 -0.65 -4.85
N LEU A 60 13.24 0.55 -5.39
CA LEU A 60 12.72 1.79 -4.81
C LEU A 60 11.19 1.76 -4.76
N ALA A 61 10.54 1.32 -5.84
CA ALA A 61 9.10 1.17 -5.91
C ALA A 61 8.60 0.12 -4.89
N TYR A 62 9.26 -1.02 -4.77
CA TYR A 62 8.91 -2.06 -3.81
C TYR A 62 8.99 -1.56 -2.36
N ILE A 63 10.07 -0.85 -2.01
CA ILE A 63 10.22 -0.25 -0.67
C ILE A 63 9.10 0.76 -0.43
N THR A 64 8.83 1.62 -1.41
CA THR A 64 7.77 2.63 -1.33
C THR A 64 6.41 1.98 -1.10
N LEU A 65 6.08 0.93 -1.87
CA LEU A 65 4.85 0.16 -1.73
C LEU A 65 4.71 -0.37 -0.30
N LYS A 66 5.75 -1.03 0.22
CA LYS A 66 5.73 -1.59 1.58
C LYS A 66 5.56 -0.54 2.66
N VAL A 67 6.18 0.64 2.49
CA VAL A 67 6.02 1.76 3.42
C VAL A 67 4.59 2.30 3.37
N LEU A 68 4.03 2.50 2.18
CA LEU A 68 2.68 3.04 2.01
C LEU A 68 1.61 2.06 2.51
N GLU A 69 1.69 0.78 2.14
CA GLU A 69 0.82 -0.29 2.65
C GLU A 69 0.80 -0.30 4.18
N ARG A 70 1.98 -0.20 4.81
CA ARG A 70 2.09 -0.20 6.27
C ARG A 70 1.46 1.04 6.89
N ARG A 71 1.61 2.21 6.27
CA ARG A 71 0.99 3.47 6.75
C ARG A 71 -0.52 3.45 6.61
N GLU A 72 -1.03 2.92 5.50
CA GLU A 72 -2.47 2.74 5.30
C GLU A 72 -3.06 1.76 6.30
N TYR A 73 -2.41 0.61 6.51
CA TYR A 73 -2.86 -0.39 7.47
C TYR A 73 -2.98 0.20 8.88
N VAL A 74 -1.98 0.98 9.31
CA VAL A 74 -2.01 1.65 10.62
C VAL A 74 -3.11 2.72 10.68
N ARG A 75 -3.34 3.49 9.61
CA ARG A 75 -4.43 4.47 9.55
C ARG A 75 -5.81 3.79 9.63
N LYS A 76 -6.04 2.75 8.84
CA LYS A 76 -7.29 1.98 8.83
C LYS A 76 -7.55 1.32 10.19
N LEU A 77 -6.51 0.79 10.84
CA LEU A 77 -6.62 0.23 12.18
C LEU A 77 -6.97 1.29 13.24
N ALA A 78 -6.38 2.49 13.12
CA ALA A 78 -6.71 3.61 14.00
C ALA A 78 -8.15 4.11 13.77
N GLU A 79 -8.62 4.12 12.53
CA GLU A 79 -9.97 4.53 12.15
C GLU A 79 -11.03 3.55 12.69
N ILE A 80 -10.81 2.24 12.56
CA ILE A 80 -11.69 1.19 13.15
C ILE A 80 -11.72 1.29 14.68
N ARG A 81 -10.58 1.57 15.32
CA ARG A 81 -10.52 1.74 16.78
C ARG A 81 -11.22 3.02 17.24
N ALA A 82 -11.13 4.11 16.47
CA ALA A 82 -11.69 5.41 16.81
C ALA A 82 -13.20 5.50 16.55
N ASN A 83 -13.69 4.78 15.54
CA ASN A 83 -15.09 4.71 15.19
C ASN A 83 -15.48 3.22 15.08
N PRO A 84 -15.71 2.53 16.22
CA PRO A 84 -16.25 1.19 16.18
C PRO A 84 -17.59 1.29 15.45
N LEU A 85 -17.62 0.85 14.20
CA LEU A 85 -18.86 0.78 13.44
C LEU A 85 -19.84 0.00 14.31
N PRO A 86 -21.05 0.53 14.57
CA PRO A 86 -22.07 -0.25 15.23
C PRO A 86 -22.27 -1.46 14.32
N ASP A 87 -21.85 -2.63 14.82
CA ASP A 87 -22.17 -3.88 14.16
C ASP A 87 -23.67 -3.83 13.86
N GLU A 88 -23.99 -4.16 12.62
CA GLU A 88 -25.30 -4.64 12.20
C GLU A 88 -26.01 -5.20 13.43
N GLU A 89 -27.03 -4.47 13.86
CA GLU A 89 -28.00 -4.91 14.84
C GLU A 89 -28.47 -6.25 14.29
N ILE A 90 -27.86 -7.34 14.79
CA ILE A 90 -28.29 -8.69 14.47
C ILE A 90 -29.71 -8.69 14.99
N ASP A 91 -30.61 -8.57 14.02
CA ASP A 91 -32.03 -8.81 14.10
C ASP A 91 -32.23 -10.13 14.83
N ARG A 92 -32.26 -10.02 16.16
CA ARG A 92 -32.66 -11.07 17.09
C ARG A 92 -34.10 -10.74 17.49
N SER A 93 -34.91 -10.55 16.47
CA SER A 93 -36.34 -10.45 16.50
C SER A 93 -36.88 -11.36 15.40
N ASP A 94 -36.54 -12.64 15.44
CA ASP A 94 -37.45 -13.69 14.97
C ASP A 94 -37.06 -15.03 15.60
N ASP A 95 -38.11 -15.67 16.14
CA ASP A 95 -38.26 -16.96 16.83
C ASP A 95 -37.84 -17.13 18.30
#